data_AF-A0A365HC85-F1
#
_entry.id   AF-A0A365HC85-F1
#
_cell.length_a   1.000
_cell.length_b   1.000
_cell.length_c   1.000
_cell.angle_alpha   90.00
_cell.angle_beta   90.00
_cell.angle_gamma   90.00
#
_symmetry.space_group_name_H-M   'P 1'
#
loop_
_entity.id
_entity.type
_entity.pdbx_description
1 polymer ?
#
loop_
_entity_poly.entity_id
_entity_poly.type
_entity_poly.pdbx_seq_one_letter_code
_entity_poly.pdbx_strand_id
1 'polypeptide(L)' 'MLKINDDRMTATFDGTEIATATRTGAVWVVSTWPYPLTYNAAITALTLAERLASGHGDDDPFVITWREELAHG' A
#
# COMPACT_ATOMS: atom_id res chain seq x y z
N MET A 1 -2.62 9.92 4.78
CA MET A 1 -3.82 9.45 5.48
C MET A 1 -4.46 8.33 4.68
N LEU A 2 -4.51 7.15 5.31
CA LEU A 2 -5.16 5.97 4.78
C LEU A 2 -6.66 5.99 5.08
N LYS A 3 -7.48 5.77 4.06
CA LYS A 3 -8.93 5.55 4.15
C LYS A 3 -9.26 4.15 3.63
N ILE A 4 -10.06 3.40 4.37
CA ILE A 4 -10.45 2.04 4.03
C ILE A 4 -11.98 1.93 4.02
N ASN A 5 -12.53 1.43 2.91
CA ASN A 5 -13.92 1.06 2.74
C ASN A 5 -14.01 -0.42 2.30
N ASP A 6 -15.23 -0.95 2.13
CA ASP A 6 -15.48 -2.36 1.82
C ASP A 6 -14.84 -2.85 0.51
N ASP A 7 -14.75 -1.98 -0.49
CA ASP A 7 -14.31 -2.29 -1.85
C ASP A 7 -13.14 -1.42 -2.35
N ARG A 8 -12.78 -0.37 -1.60
CA ARG A 8 -11.72 0.57 -1.96
C ARG A 8 -10.94 1.04 -0.76
N MET A 9 -9.61 1.09 -0.90
CA MET A 9 -8.70 1.79 -0.01
C MET A 9 -8.00 2.92 -0.78
N THR A 10 -7.72 4.03 -0.10
CA THR A 10 -7.03 5.19 -0.67
C THR A 10 -5.99 5.69 0.31
N ALA A 11 -4.76 5.88 -0.16
CA ALA A 11 -3.68 6.56 0.54
C ALA A 11 -3.54 7.98 -0.01
N THR A 12 -3.43 8.95 0.89
CA THR A 12 -3.25 10.37 0.54
C THR A 12 -2.03 10.96 1.21
N PHE A 13 -1.27 11.78 0.50
CA PHE A 13 -0.15 12.54 1.06
C PHE A 13 -0.28 14.00 0.57
N ASP A 14 -0.19 14.96 1.50
CA ASP A 14 -0.42 16.39 1.22
C ASP A 14 -1.69 16.69 0.40
N GLY A 15 -2.80 16.02 0.75
CA GLY A 15 -4.10 16.17 0.08
C GLY A 15 -4.19 15.52 -1.30
N THR A 16 -3.12 14.88 -1.79
CA THR A 16 -3.07 14.20 -3.09
C THR A 16 -3.23 12.69 -2.89
N GLU A 17 -4.06 12.04 -3.72
CA GLU A 17 -4.13 10.57 -3.77
C GLU A 17 -2.84 10.02 -4.39
N ILE A 18 -2.11 9.19 -3.64
CA ILE A 18 -0.82 8.62 -4.07
C ILE A 18 -0.90 7.12 -4.38
N ALA A 19 -1.87 6.41 -3.80
CA ALA A 19 -2.10 5.00 -4.08
C ALA A 19 -3.54 4.60 -3.75
N THR A 20 -4.02 3.58 -4.44
CA THR A 20 -5.36 3.02 -4.24
C THR A 20 -5.31 1.50 -4.24
N ALA A 21 -6.14 0.85 -3.43
CA ALA A 21 -6.48 -0.55 -3.59
C ALA A 21 -7.94 -0.70 -3.98
N THR A 22 -8.24 -1.54 -4.96
CA THR A 22 -9.61 -1.91 -5.34
C THR A 22 -9.81 -3.40 -5.15
N ARG A 23 -10.90 -3.78 -4.49
CA ARG A 23 -11.25 -5.18 -4.27
C ARG A 23 -11.76 -5.82 -5.56
N THR A 24 -11.16 -6.95 -5.92
CA THR A 24 -11.60 -7.79 -7.03
C THR A 24 -11.86 -9.19 -6.51
N GLY A 25 -13.12 -9.48 -6.15
CA GLY A 25 -13.48 -10.75 -5.49
C GLY A 25 -12.86 -10.86 -4.09
N ALA A 26 -11.97 -11.85 -3.90
CA ALA A 26 -11.29 -12.11 -2.63
C ALA A 26 -9.93 -11.41 -2.49
N VAL A 27 -9.43 -10.76 -3.56
CA VAL A 27 -8.11 -10.11 -3.59
C VAL A 27 -8.23 -8.60 -3.77
N TRP A 28 -7.13 -7.90 -3.54
CA TRP A 28 -7.01 -6.45 -3.67
C TRP A 28 -5.94 -6.11 -4.71
N VAL A 29 -6.29 -5.27 -5.67
CA VAL A 29 -5.36 -4.75 -6.68
C VAL A 29 -4.90 -3.38 -6.24
N VAL A 30 -3.61 -3.22 -5.97
CA VAL A 30 -3.01 -1.96 -5.49
C VAL A 30 -2.31 -1.26 -6.66
N SER A 31 -2.55 0.03 -6.85
CA SER A 31 -1.99 0.81 -7.98
C SER A 31 -0.47 0.89 -8.00
N THR A 32 0.18 0.70 -6.85
CA THR A 32 1.63 0.73 -6.67
C THR A 32 2.26 -0.65 -6.55
N TRP A 33 1.49 -1.74 -6.69
CA TRP A 33 1.99 -3.11 -6.55
C TRP A 33 1.61 -3.97 -7.76
N PRO A 34 2.51 -4.80 -8.29
CA PRO A 34 2.26 -5.50 -9.56
C PRO A 34 1.30 -6.69 -9.46
N TYR A 35 1.07 -7.25 -8.28
CA TYR A 35 0.28 -8.47 -8.09
C TYR A 35 -0.90 -8.26 -7.13
N PRO A 36 -1.98 -9.04 -7.25
CA PRO A 36 -3.08 -9.00 -6.30
C PRO A 36 -2.62 -9.42 -4.91
N LEU A 37 -3.11 -8.70 -3.90
CA LEU A 37 -2.72 -8.87 -2.51
C LEU A 37 -3.92 -9.31 -1.65
N THR A 38 -3.62 -9.88 -0.48
CA THR A 38 -4.60 -10.02 0.58
C THR A 38 -5.01 -8.65 1.12
N TYR A 39 -6.09 -8.59 1.90
CA TYR A 39 -6.54 -7.34 2.54
C TYR A 39 -5.42 -6.68 3.37
N ASN A 40 -4.72 -7.47 4.20
CA ASN A 40 -3.65 -6.95 5.05
C ASN A 40 -2.43 -6.52 4.22
N ALA A 41 -2.04 -7.31 3.23
CA ALA A 41 -0.92 -6.93 2.36
C ALA A 41 -1.24 -5.68 1.54
N ALA A 42 -2.50 -5.46 1.12
CA ALA A 42 -2.89 -4.22 0.49
C ALA A 42 -2.73 -3.00 1.42
N ILE A 43 -3.11 -3.13 2.70
CA ILE A 43 -2.87 -2.08 3.70
C ILE A 43 -1.37 -1.80 3.85
N THR A 44 -0.54 -2.84 3.94
CA THR A 44 0.92 -2.70 3.99
C THR A 44 1.45 -1.96 2.75
N ALA A 45 0.99 -2.31 1.54
CA ALA A 45 1.40 -1.66 0.31
C ALA A 45 0.99 -0.17 0.23
N LEU A 46 -0.20 0.19 0.73
CA LEU A 46 -0.62 1.60 0.82
C LEU A 46 0.19 2.37 1.87
N THR A 47 0.47 1.74 3.01
CA THR A 47 1.29 2.34 4.08
C THR A 47 2.73 2.57 3.60
N LEU A 48 3.29 1.61 2.84
CA LEU A 48 4.58 1.76 2.18
C LEU A 48 4.59 2.94 1.20
N ALA A 49 3.52 3.12 0.39
CA ALA A 49 3.41 4.25 -0.52
C ALA A 49 3.40 5.60 0.24
N GLU A 50 2.66 5.71 1.35
CA GLU A 50 2.66 6.91 2.20
C GLU A 50 4.04 7.20 2.80
N ARG A 51 4.75 6.16 3.22
CA ARG A 51 6.11 6.28 3.77
C ARG A 51 7.10 6.80 2.73
N LEU A 52 7.08 6.23 1.53
CA LEU A 52 7.90 6.68 0.41
C LEU A 52 7.56 8.13 0.00
N ALA A 53 6.27 8.49 -0.06
CA ALA A 53 5.84 9.86 -0.36
C ALA A 53 6.31 10.88 0.68
N SER A 54 6.45 10.44 1.94
CA SER A 54 6.99 11.27 3.04
C SER A 54 8.51 11.47 2.98
N GLY A 55 9.18 10.97 1.94
CA GLY A 55 10.62 11.15 1.72
C GLY A 55 11.50 10.07 2.34
N HIS A 56 10.92 9.00 2.87
CA HIS A 56 11.70 7.86 3.36
C HIS A 56 12.16 6.99 2.19
N GLY A 57 13.47 6.77 2.11
CA GLY A 57 14.10 6.00 1.04
C GLY A 57 14.28 4.52 1.39
N ASP A 58 15.05 3.85 0.54
CA ASP A 58 15.29 2.40 0.61
C ASP A 58 16.09 1.95 1.85
N ASP A 59 16.80 2.87 2.51
CA ASP A 59 17.55 2.59 3.75
C ASP A 59 16.67 2.69 5.01
N ASP A 60 15.38 3.06 4.88
CA ASP A 60 14.45 3.07 6.00
C ASP A 60 14.09 1.61 6.38
N PRO A 61 14.35 1.16 7.62
CA PRO A 61 14.04 -0.19 8.06
C PRO A 61 12.57 -0.60 7.82
N PHE A 62 11.62 0.34 7.94
CA PHE A 62 10.21 0.05 7.66
C PHE A 62 9.96 -0.20 6.17
N VAL A 63 10.63 0.56 5.30
CA VAL A 63 10.53 0.37 3.84
C VAL A 63 11.08 -1.00 3.44
N ILE A 64 12.22 -1.40 4.02
CA ILE A 64 12.83 -2.70 3.78
C ILE A 64 11.90 -3.82 4.23
N THR A 65 11.48 -3.80 5.50
CA THR A 65 10.66 -4.88 6.08
C THR A 65 9.32 -5.03 5.36
N TRP A 66 8.63 -3.93 5.03
CA TRP A 66 7.36 -4.04 4.30
C TRP A 66 7.53 -4.54 2.88
N ARG A 67 8.63 -4.22 2.19
CA ARG A 67 8.91 -4.82 0.87
C ARG A 67 9.14 -6.33 0.97
N GLU A 68 9.85 -6.78 1.99
CA GLU A 68 10.04 -8.21 2.26
C GLU A 68 8.72 -8.90 2.58
N GLU A 69 7.90 -8.33 3.47
CA GLU A 69 6.56 -8.84 3.78
C GLU A 69 5.70 -8.99 2.52
N LEU A 70 5.71 -7.99 1.64
CA LEU A 70 4.94 -8.01 0.40
C LEU A 70 5.51 -8.96 -0.66
N ALA A 71 6.80 -9.32 -0.58
CA ALA A 71 7.42 -10.30 -1.46
C ALA A 71 7.15 -11.75 -1.03
N HIS A 72 6.75 -11.96 0.23
CA HIS A 72 6.53 -13.28 0.83
C HIS A 72 5.05 -13.59 1.16
N GLY A 73 4.15 -12.62 0.95
CA GLY A 73 2.72 -12.72 1.23
C GLY A 73 1.87 -13.37 0.15
#